data_AF-A0A661G2I1-F1
#
_entry.id   AF-A0A661G2I1-F1
#
_cell.length_a   1.000
_cell.length_b   1.000
_cell.length_c   1.000
_cell.angle_alpha   90.00
_cell.angle_beta   90.00
_cell.angle_gamma   90.00
#
_symmetry.space_group_name_H-M   'P 1'
#
loop_
_entity.id
_entity.type
_entity.pdbx_description
1 polymer ?
#
loop_
_entity_poly.entity_id
_entity_poly.type
_entity_poly.pdbx_seq_one_letter_code
_entity_poly.pdbx_strand_id
1 'polypeptide(L)'
;MYRHRGHRYISIREFDRAIHDLERAATLIEGTENETEPDGLPNALNIPISSLHGNTWYHLGLAYYLKQDWPNAHRAYTAGFNAGRNDDNRVSTTHWLYMILRRMGDREAAGKVLDVISADMNVLENTVYHNLCLFYKGELSLEEMLGDDADNSTGAAAAYGVANWYFYNGDEAEAQTRLESLLATDSWSAFGYIAAEADLAAR
;
A
#
# COMPACT_ATOMS: atom_id res chain seq x y z
N MET A 1 21.71 -0.02 -2.60
CA MET A 1 21.91 0.51 -1.23
C MET A 1 20.79 1.45 -0.80
N TYR A 2 20.55 2.57 -1.50
CA TYR A 2 19.55 3.58 -1.11
C TYR A 2 18.13 3.01 -0.92
N ARG A 3 17.64 2.17 -1.84
CA ARG A 3 16.34 1.49 -1.70
C ARG A 3 16.18 0.75 -0.37
N HIS A 4 17.16 -0.08 0.02
CA HIS A 4 17.10 -0.85 1.27
C HIS A 4 17.18 0.05 2.51
N ARG A 5 18.04 1.06 2.49
CA ARG A 5 18.19 1.99 3.62
C ARG A 5 16.94 2.85 3.79
N GLY A 6 16.38 3.34 2.70
CA GLY A 6 15.11 4.07 2.67
C GLY A 6 13.94 3.24 3.24
N HIS A 7 13.79 1.99 2.82
CA HIS A 7 12.83 1.07 3.44
C HIS A 7 13.06 0.93 4.96
N ARG A 8 14.31 0.74 5.41
CA ARG A 8 14.60 0.62 6.84
C ARG A 8 14.22 1.88 7.63
N TYR A 9 14.40 3.07 7.05
CA TYR A 9 13.97 4.32 7.66
C TYR A 9 12.45 4.42 7.84
N ILE A 10 11.65 3.86 6.92
CA ILE A 10 10.19 3.75 7.10
C ILE A 10 9.87 2.94 8.36
N SER A 11 10.51 1.77 8.54
CA SER A 11 10.24 0.90 9.69
C SER A 11 10.52 1.56 11.04
N ILE A 12 11.42 2.54 11.09
CA ILE A 12 11.77 3.29 12.31
C ILE A 12 11.22 4.71 12.33
N ARG A 13 10.23 5.01 11.48
CA ARG A 13 9.49 6.28 11.42
C ARG A 13 10.35 7.50 11.08
N GLU A 14 11.51 7.30 10.46
CA GLU A 14 12.35 8.38 9.94
C GLU A 14 11.94 8.73 8.49
N PHE A 15 10.70 9.15 8.30
CA PHE A 15 10.10 9.29 6.96
C PHE A 15 10.83 10.29 6.06
N ASP A 16 11.33 11.42 6.59
CA ASP A 16 12.07 12.39 5.78
C ASP A 16 13.40 11.80 5.27
N ARG A 17 14.08 10.98 6.08
CA ARG A 17 15.29 10.24 5.66
C ARG A 17 14.95 9.14 4.67
N ALA A 18 13.80 8.48 4.84
CA ALA A 18 13.30 7.49 3.89
C ALA A 18 13.07 8.13 2.51
N ILE A 19 12.35 9.25 2.45
CA ILE A 19 12.07 10.00 1.22
C ILE A 19 13.37 10.41 0.54
N HIS A 20 14.31 11.02 1.27
CA HIS A 20 15.59 11.45 0.71
C HIS A 20 16.34 10.30 -0.01
N ASP A 21 16.41 9.13 0.64
CA ASP A 21 17.07 7.97 0.06
C ASP A 21 16.29 7.35 -1.10
N LEU A 22 14.96 7.29 -0.99
CA LEU A 22 14.10 6.68 -2.00
C LEU A 22 13.99 7.54 -3.26
N GLU A 23 14.00 8.87 -3.13
CA GLU A 23 14.17 9.79 -4.26
C GLU A 23 15.52 9.56 -4.95
N ARG A 24 16.60 9.44 -4.16
CA ARG A 24 17.91 9.14 -4.73
C ARG A 24 17.92 7.79 -5.45
N ALA A 25 17.24 6.79 -4.90
CA ALA A 25 17.08 5.49 -5.54
C ALA A 25 16.27 5.61 -6.85
N ALA A 26 15.16 6.35 -6.84
CA ALA A 26 14.31 6.59 -8.01
C ALA A 26 15.09 7.25 -9.16
N THR A 27 15.91 8.27 -8.88
CA THR A 27 16.78 8.88 -9.90
C THR A 27 17.80 7.88 -10.47
N LEU A 28 18.36 7.01 -9.64
CA LEU A 28 19.41 6.06 -10.06
C LEU A 28 18.88 4.91 -10.93
N ILE A 29 17.59 4.60 -10.84
CA ILE A 29 16.96 3.54 -11.65
C ILE A 29 16.41 4.07 -13.00
N GLU A 30 16.44 5.39 -13.23
CA GLU A 30 15.99 5.95 -14.49
C GLU A 30 16.83 5.46 -15.67
N GLY A 31 16.16 4.94 -16.70
CA GLY A 31 16.81 4.41 -17.90
C GLY A 31 17.59 3.10 -17.69
N THR A 32 17.54 2.50 -16.49
CA THR A 32 18.14 1.19 -16.23
C THR A 32 17.15 0.05 -16.46
N GLU A 33 17.66 -1.17 -16.56
CA GLU A 33 16.82 -2.36 -16.60
C GLU A 33 16.10 -2.53 -15.25
N ASN A 34 14.80 -2.84 -15.30
CA ASN A 34 14.08 -3.24 -14.09
C ASN A 34 14.41 -4.70 -13.75
N GLU A 35 15.35 -4.89 -12.84
CA GLU A 35 15.83 -6.20 -12.42
C GLU A 35 14.86 -6.86 -11.42
N THR A 36 14.64 -8.16 -11.56
CA THR A 36 13.91 -8.95 -10.56
C THR A 36 14.73 -9.04 -9.27
N GLU A 37 14.12 -8.74 -8.13
CA GLU A 37 14.77 -8.92 -6.83
C GLU A 37 14.48 -10.33 -6.30
N PRO A 38 15.49 -11.04 -5.77
CA PRO A 38 15.26 -12.33 -5.15
C PRO A 38 14.39 -12.16 -3.90
N ASP A 39 13.47 -13.10 -3.68
CA ASP A 39 12.66 -13.09 -2.48
C ASP A 39 13.53 -13.30 -1.24
N GLY A 40 13.17 -12.64 -0.13
CA GLY A 40 13.73 -12.95 1.18
C GLY A 40 13.27 -14.33 1.67
N LEU A 41 11.97 -14.59 1.51
CA LEU A 41 11.33 -15.89 1.73
C LEU A 41 10.54 -16.24 0.45
N PRO A 42 10.81 -17.38 -0.21
CA PRO A 42 10.10 -17.72 -1.43
C PRO A 42 8.60 -17.96 -1.19
N ASN A 43 7.75 -17.53 -2.12
CA ASN A 43 6.33 -17.94 -2.10
C ASN A 43 6.14 -19.42 -2.45
N ALA A 44 4.90 -19.90 -2.32
CA ALA A 44 4.54 -21.30 -2.56
C ALA A 44 4.90 -21.83 -3.96
N LEU A 45 5.03 -20.93 -4.95
CA LEU A 45 5.42 -21.27 -6.32
C LEU A 45 6.91 -21.05 -6.61
N ASN A 46 7.65 -20.46 -5.65
CA ASN A 46 9.06 -20.12 -5.76
C ASN A 46 9.36 -19.20 -6.97
N ILE A 47 8.46 -18.24 -7.23
CA ILE A 47 8.54 -17.27 -8.32
C ILE A 47 8.74 -15.87 -7.72
N PRO A 48 9.90 -15.21 -7.88
CA PRO A 48 10.06 -13.85 -7.39
C PRO A 48 9.14 -12.86 -8.11
N ILE A 49 8.30 -12.17 -7.34
CA ILE A 49 7.33 -11.21 -7.88
C ILE A 49 7.79 -9.75 -7.76
N SER A 50 8.83 -9.50 -6.97
CA SER A 50 9.33 -8.15 -6.72
C SER A 50 10.45 -7.75 -7.69
N SER A 51 10.63 -6.44 -7.87
CA SER A 51 11.64 -5.90 -8.77
C SER A 51 12.23 -4.62 -8.23
N LEU A 52 13.45 -4.27 -8.66
CA LEU A 52 14.19 -3.12 -8.17
C LEU A 52 13.40 -1.82 -8.36
N HIS A 53 12.81 -1.61 -9.54
CA HIS A 53 12.02 -0.41 -9.81
C HIS A 53 10.71 -0.44 -9.03
N GLY A 54 10.02 -1.58 -9.03
CA GLY A 54 8.75 -1.76 -8.31
C GLY A 54 8.89 -1.46 -6.82
N ASN A 55 9.88 -2.05 -6.16
CA ASN A 55 10.14 -1.81 -4.73
C ASN A 55 10.65 -0.40 -4.45
N THR A 56 11.40 0.22 -5.35
CA THR A 56 11.82 1.62 -5.17
C THR A 56 10.63 2.56 -5.18
N TRP A 57 9.75 2.45 -6.19
CA TRP A 57 8.57 3.29 -6.31
C TRP A 57 7.53 3.01 -5.22
N TYR A 58 7.31 1.73 -4.87
CA TYR A 58 6.36 1.35 -3.82
C TYR A 58 6.72 1.99 -2.48
N HIS A 59 7.97 1.86 -2.05
CA HIS A 59 8.39 2.42 -0.76
C HIS A 59 8.48 3.94 -0.81
N LEU A 60 8.83 4.55 -1.95
CA LEU A 60 8.80 6.01 -2.10
C LEU A 60 7.37 6.54 -1.95
N GLY A 61 6.42 5.91 -2.62
CA GLY A 61 5.00 6.24 -2.50
C GLY A 61 4.50 6.09 -1.07
N LEU A 62 4.86 5.00 -0.40
CA LEU A 62 4.52 4.77 1.00
C LEU A 62 5.11 5.86 1.92
N ALA A 63 6.38 6.22 1.74
CA ALA A 63 7.02 7.23 2.58
C ALA A 63 6.34 8.61 2.44
N TYR A 64 5.95 9.00 1.23
CA TYR A 64 5.14 10.21 1.01
C TYR A 64 3.73 10.09 1.59
N TYR A 65 3.10 8.93 1.44
CA TYR A 65 1.77 8.65 2.00
C TYR A 65 1.77 8.82 3.53
N LEU A 66 2.77 8.28 4.21
CA LEU A 66 2.92 8.38 5.68
C LEU A 66 3.20 9.82 6.15
N LYS A 67 3.66 10.69 5.25
CA LYS A 67 3.80 12.13 5.48
C LYS A 67 2.55 12.93 5.06
N GLN A 68 1.54 12.26 4.52
CA GLN A 68 0.34 12.84 3.93
C GLN A 68 0.62 13.82 2.78
N ASP A 69 1.76 13.64 2.09
CA ASP A 69 2.06 14.33 0.84
C ASP A 69 1.39 13.59 -0.32
N TRP A 70 0.08 13.80 -0.46
CA TRP A 70 -0.74 13.09 -1.44
C TRP A 70 -0.27 13.28 -2.89
N PRO A 71 0.09 14.49 -3.36
CA PRO A 71 0.58 14.66 -4.73
C PRO A 71 1.83 13.83 -5.03
N ASN A 72 2.81 13.79 -4.12
CA ASN A 72 4.02 13.00 -4.34
C ASN A 72 3.78 11.50 -4.15
N ALA A 73 2.93 11.11 -3.19
CA ALA A 73 2.50 9.72 -3.04
C ALA A 73 1.82 9.22 -4.33
N HIS A 74 0.89 10.00 -4.89
CA HIS A 74 0.22 9.70 -6.14
C HIS A 74 1.23 9.52 -7.28
N ARG A 75 2.14 10.49 -7.47
CA ARG A 75 3.21 10.42 -8.49
C ARG A 75 4.01 9.12 -8.38
N ALA A 76 4.50 8.80 -7.18
CA ALA A 76 5.35 7.64 -6.96
C ALA A 76 4.59 6.31 -7.17
N TYR A 77 3.35 6.19 -6.68
CA TYR A 77 2.56 4.99 -6.92
C TYR A 77 2.10 4.84 -8.38
N THR A 78 1.86 5.94 -9.12
CA THR A 78 1.63 5.88 -10.57
C THR A 78 2.87 5.36 -11.30
N ALA A 79 4.06 5.85 -10.93
CA ALA A 79 5.31 5.34 -11.50
C ALA A 79 5.52 3.85 -11.15
N GLY A 80 5.19 3.43 -9.93
CA GLY A 80 5.22 2.05 -9.49
C GLY A 80 4.26 1.14 -10.26
N PHE A 81 3.02 1.58 -10.48
CA PHE A 81 2.03 0.88 -11.29
C PHE A 81 2.52 0.67 -12.73
N ASN A 82 3.10 1.70 -13.34
CA ASN A 82 3.63 1.64 -14.70
C ASN A 82 4.89 0.76 -14.82
N ALA A 83 5.68 0.65 -13.76
CA ALA A 83 6.84 -0.25 -13.71
C ALA A 83 6.45 -1.71 -13.41
N GLY A 84 5.19 -1.95 -13.00
CA GLY A 84 4.63 -3.24 -12.66
C GLY A 84 4.63 -4.26 -13.79
N ARG A 85 4.87 -5.53 -13.43
CA ARG A 85 4.98 -6.65 -14.40
C ARG A 85 4.05 -7.82 -14.12
N ASN A 86 3.36 -7.82 -12.99
CA ASN A 86 2.49 -8.90 -12.55
C ASN A 86 1.27 -8.34 -11.81
N ASP A 87 0.29 -9.21 -11.55
CA ASP A 87 -0.94 -8.83 -10.89
C ASP A 87 -0.72 -8.43 -9.43
N ASP A 88 0.24 -9.03 -8.72
CA ASP A 88 0.63 -8.62 -7.37
C ASP A 88 1.03 -7.14 -7.26
N ASN A 89 1.81 -6.64 -8.24
CA ASN A 89 2.15 -5.23 -8.29
C ASN A 89 0.95 -4.36 -8.66
N ARG A 90 0.11 -4.81 -9.61
CA ARG A 90 -1.08 -4.08 -10.03
C ARG A 90 -2.07 -3.89 -8.88
N VAL A 91 -2.40 -4.95 -8.14
CA VAL A 91 -3.37 -4.88 -7.04
C VAL A 91 -2.86 -4.03 -5.89
N SER A 92 -1.57 -4.17 -5.52
CA SER A 92 -0.98 -3.40 -4.42
C SER A 92 -0.89 -1.90 -4.75
N THR A 93 -0.40 -1.54 -5.94
CA THR A 93 -0.32 -0.13 -6.34
C THR A 93 -1.69 0.50 -6.58
N THR A 94 -2.65 -0.25 -7.14
CA THR A 94 -4.04 0.22 -7.30
C THR A 94 -4.71 0.52 -5.97
N HIS A 95 -4.55 -0.35 -4.97
CA HIS A 95 -5.07 -0.11 -3.62
C HIS A 95 -4.57 1.22 -3.04
N TRP A 96 -3.27 1.49 -3.12
CA TRP A 96 -2.69 2.74 -2.63
C TRP A 96 -3.16 3.96 -3.43
N LEU A 97 -3.16 3.88 -4.76
CA LEU A 97 -3.67 4.96 -5.63
C LEU A 97 -5.13 5.30 -5.31
N TYR A 98 -5.97 4.28 -5.11
CA TYR A 98 -7.35 4.47 -4.71
C TYR A 98 -7.45 5.27 -3.42
N MET A 99 -6.74 4.85 -2.36
CA MET A 99 -6.77 5.54 -1.08
C MET A 99 -6.26 6.98 -1.19
N ILE A 100 -5.16 7.21 -1.92
CA ILE A 100 -4.60 8.55 -2.14
C ILE A 100 -5.62 9.46 -2.83
N LEU A 101 -6.24 8.99 -3.90
CA LEU A 101 -7.25 9.77 -4.65
C LEU A 101 -8.48 10.06 -3.78
N ARG A 102 -8.93 9.10 -2.96
CA ARG A 102 -10.00 9.35 -1.97
C ARG A 102 -9.59 10.40 -0.93
N ARG A 103 -8.35 10.37 -0.42
CA ARG A 103 -7.82 11.38 0.52
C ARG A 103 -7.67 12.76 -0.12
N MET A 104 -7.46 12.82 -1.43
CA MET A 104 -7.47 14.06 -2.22
C MET A 104 -8.89 14.55 -2.57
N GLY A 105 -9.94 13.79 -2.24
CA GLY A 105 -11.33 14.11 -2.57
C GLY A 105 -11.74 13.79 -4.01
N ASP A 106 -10.87 13.17 -4.81
CA ASP A 106 -11.16 12.82 -6.20
C ASP A 106 -11.78 11.43 -6.30
N ARG A 107 -13.07 11.36 -5.99
CA ARG A 107 -13.86 10.11 -6.03
C ARG A 107 -13.93 9.50 -7.43
N GLU A 108 -13.99 10.34 -8.47
CA GLU A 108 -14.11 9.86 -9.86
C GLU A 108 -12.81 9.17 -10.29
N ALA A 109 -11.67 9.81 -10.10
CA ALA A 109 -10.37 9.21 -10.41
C ALA A 109 -10.10 7.97 -9.55
N ALA A 110 -10.47 7.99 -8.26
CA ALA A 110 -10.38 6.81 -7.40
C ALA A 110 -11.19 5.64 -7.97
N GLY A 111 -12.40 5.88 -8.48
CA GLY A 111 -13.17 4.83 -9.16
C GLY A 111 -12.44 4.26 -10.38
N LYS A 112 -11.90 5.12 -11.24
CA LYS A 112 -11.23 4.72 -12.49
C LYS A 112 -10.00 3.84 -12.27
N VAL A 113 -9.20 4.07 -11.21
CA VAL A 113 -8.02 3.22 -10.98
C VAL A 113 -8.41 1.77 -10.66
N LEU A 114 -9.64 1.50 -10.24
CA LEU A 114 -10.13 0.14 -9.98
C LEU A 114 -10.55 -0.62 -11.24
N ASP A 115 -10.64 0.03 -12.41
CA ASP A 115 -11.11 -0.61 -13.65
C ASP A 115 -10.20 -1.77 -14.11
N VAL A 116 -8.94 -1.75 -13.70
CA VAL A 116 -7.95 -2.80 -14.02
C VAL A 116 -8.05 -4.02 -13.10
N ILE A 117 -8.90 -3.97 -12.08
CA ILE A 117 -9.03 -5.03 -11.07
C ILE A 117 -10.19 -5.94 -11.45
N SER A 118 -9.95 -7.24 -11.54
CA SER A 118 -10.96 -8.28 -11.75
C SER A 118 -10.80 -9.42 -10.73
N ALA A 119 -11.86 -10.19 -10.48
CA ALA A 119 -11.84 -11.28 -9.50
C ALA A 119 -10.91 -12.45 -9.89
N ASP A 120 -10.60 -12.62 -11.17
CA ASP A 120 -9.82 -13.71 -11.75
C ASP A 120 -8.32 -13.42 -11.93
N MET A 121 -7.82 -12.32 -11.36
CA MET A 121 -6.38 -11.97 -11.40
C MET A 121 -5.51 -13.04 -10.73
N ASN A 122 -4.30 -13.24 -11.27
CA ASN A 122 -3.36 -14.23 -10.76
C ASN A 122 -2.42 -13.62 -9.72
N VAL A 123 -2.95 -13.38 -8.52
CA VAL A 123 -2.23 -12.77 -7.38
C VAL A 123 -1.64 -13.85 -6.48
N LEU A 124 -0.32 -13.79 -6.25
CA LEU A 124 0.41 -14.83 -5.51
C LEU A 124 0.62 -14.52 -4.04
N GLU A 125 0.92 -13.26 -3.70
CA GLU A 125 1.28 -12.82 -2.34
C GLU A 125 0.38 -11.68 -1.85
N ASN A 126 -0.05 -10.79 -2.74
CA ASN A 126 -0.74 -9.54 -2.41
C ASN A 126 -2.27 -9.65 -2.41
N THR A 127 -2.81 -10.82 -2.06
CA THR A 127 -4.25 -11.12 -2.10
C THR A 127 -5.09 -10.18 -1.24
N VAL A 128 -4.55 -9.68 -0.13
CA VAL A 128 -5.25 -8.70 0.72
C VAL A 128 -5.56 -7.39 -0.02
N TYR A 129 -4.64 -6.91 -0.85
CA TYR A 129 -4.86 -5.68 -1.62
C TYR A 129 -5.85 -5.91 -2.75
N HIS A 130 -5.85 -7.11 -3.33
CA HIS A 130 -6.85 -7.52 -4.31
C HIS A 130 -8.25 -7.52 -3.71
N ASN A 131 -8.43 -8.15 -2.55
CA ASN A 131 -9.70 -8.18 -1.83
C ASN A 131 -10.15 -6.77 -1.43
N LEU A 132 -9.24 -5.90 -0.97
CA LEU A 132 -9.57 -4.50 -0.67
C LEU A 132 -10.08 -3.78 -1.92
N CYS A 133 -9.43 -3.96 -3.07
CA CYS A 133 -9.90 -3.36 -4.31
C CYS A 133 -11.29 -3.87 -4.71
N LEU A 134 -11.55 -5.18 -4.61
CA LEU A 134 -12.88 -5.75 -4.89
C LEU A 134 -13.95 -5.25 -3.90
N PHE A 135 -13.60 -5.11 -2.62
CA PHE A 135 -14.45 -4.48 -1.61
C PHE A 135 -14.77 -3.02 -1.96
N TYR A 136 -13.77 -2.25 -2.40
CA TYR A 136 -13.99 -0.87 -2.83
C TYR A 136 -14.89 -0.74 -4.06
N LYS A 137 -14.88 -1.75 -4.95
CA LYS A 137 -15.80 -1.88 -6.09
C LYS A 137 -17.21 -2.31 -5.68
N GLY A 138 -17.39 -2.81 -4.45
CA GLY A 138 -18.63 -3.42 -3.99
C GLY A 138 -18.85 -4.85 -4.50
N GLU A 139 -17.78 -5.50 -5.01
CA GLU A 139 -17.81 -6.89 -5.46
C GLU A 139 -17.55 -7.89 -4.32
N LEU A 140 -16.97 -7.43 -3.21
CA LEU A 140 -16.94 -8.14 -1.93
C LEU A 140 -17.66 -7.33 -0.86
N SER A 141 -18.32 -8.03 0.05
CA SER A 141 -18.81 -7.47 1.31
C SER A 141 -17.66 -7.21 2.29
N LEU A 142 -17.94 -6.45 3.35
CA LEU A 142 -16.96 -6.22 4.42
C LEU A 142 -16.60 -7.54 5.14
N GLU A 143 -17.56 -8.44 5.30
CA GLU A 143 -17.35 -9.76 5.91
C GLU A 143 -16.40 -10.61 5.06
N GLU A 144 -16.63 -10.70 3.75
CA GLU A 144 -15.75 -11.42 2.82
C GLU A 144 -14.35 -10.79 2.73
N MET A 145 -14.26 -9.46 2.85
CA MET A 145 -12.98 -8.75 2.86
C MET A 145 -12.15 -9.07 4.12
N LEU A 146 -12.78 -9.04 5.30
CA LEU A 146 -12.08 -9.28 6.56
C LEU A 146 -11.74 -10.76 6.75
N GLY A 147 -12.56 -11.66 6.20
CA GLY A 147 -12.41 -13.10 6.39
C GLY A 147 -12.50 -13.52 7.87
N ASP A 148 -12.23 -14.80 8.14
CA ASP A 148 -12.28 -15.37 9.49
C ASP A 148 -10.98 -15.17 10.31
N ASP A 149 -9.90 -14.68 9.67
CA ASP A 149 -8.52 -14.80 10.16
C ASP A 149 -7.83 -13.41 10.33
N ALA A 150 -8.53 -12.48 10.98
CA ALA A 150 -8.11 -11.09 11.20
C ALA A 150 -6.81 -10.89 12.04
N ASP A 151 -6.23 -11.97 12.57
CA ASP A 151 -5.12 -11.96 13.54
C ASP A 151 -3.70 -12.05 12.95
N ASN A 152 -3.53 -12.31 11.64
CA ASN A 152 -2.21 -12.37 11.02
C ASN A 152 -1.75 -11.00 10.49
N SER A 153 -0.45 -10.81 10.21
CA SER A 153 0.12 -9.55 9.67
C SER A 153 -0.58 -8.99 8.41
N THR A 154 -1.25 -9.86 7.65
CA THR A 154 -2.20 -9.56 6.57
C THR A 154 -3.36 -8.66 7.04
N GLY A 155 -3.79 -8.82 8.28
CA GLY A 155 -4.81 -8.08 8.97
C GLY A 155 -4.49 -6.60 9.16
N ALA A 156 -3.22 -6.20 9.33
CA ALA A 156 -2.90 -4.78 9.50
C ALA A 156 -3.18 -3.97 8.22
N ALA A 157 -2.88 -4.53 7.03
CA ALA A 157 -3.21 -3.90 5.75
C ALA A 157 -4.73 -3.86 5.51
N ALA A 158 -5.41 -4.98 5.78
CA ALA A 158 -6.87 -5.07 5.68
C ALA A 158 -7.58 -4.08 6.62
N ALA A 159 -7.22 -4.10 7.91
CA ALA A 159 -7.79 -3.23 8.94
C ALA A 159 -7.57 -1.74 8.60
N TYR A 160 -6.36 -1.39 8.15
CA TYR A 160 -6.07 -0.02 7.75
C TYR A 160 -6.88 0.41 6.51
N GLY A 161 -6.96 -0.45 5.49
CA GLY A 161 -7.77 -0.18 4.28
C GLY A 161 -9.25 0.01 4.60
N VAL A 162 -9.82 -0.83 5.47
CA VAL A 162 -11.20 -0.71 5.94
C VAL A 162 -11.41 0.56 6.78
N ALA A 163 -10.47 0.92 7.66
CA ALA A 163 -10.56 2.15 8.44
C ALA A 163 -10.59 3.39 7.54
N ASN A 164 -9.69 3.44 6.55
CA ASN A 164 -9.73 4.48 5.50
C ASN A 164 -11.06 4.47 4.75
N TRP A 165 -11.63 3.28 4.49
CA TRP A 165 -12.92 3.16 3.84
C TRP A 165 -14.05 3.84 4.60
N TYR A 166 -14.13 3.66 5.92
CA TYR A 166 -15.09 4.41 6.72
C TYR A 166 -14.81 5.91 6.68
N PHE A 167 -13.53 6.32 6.77
CA PHE A 167 -13.14 7.72 6.78
C PHE A 167 -13.62 8.47 5.53
N TYR A 168 -13.22 8.02 4.33
CA TYR A 168 -13.58 8.72 3.10
C TYR A 168 -15.03 8.50 2.64
N ASN A 169 -15.82 7.67 3.34
CA ASN A 169 -17.27 7.55 3.16
C ASN A 169 -18.07 8.31 4.23
N GLY A 170 -17.39 9.06 5.11
CA GLY A 170 -18.02 10.01 6.04
C GLY A 170 -18.29 9.46 7.44
N ASP A 171 -17.87 8.24 7.75
CA ASP A 171 -17.97 7.66 9.11
C ASP A 171 -16.63 7.76 9.83
N GLU A 172 -16.27 9.00 10.21
CA GLU A 172 -14.98 9.28 10.84
C GLU A 172 -14.84 8.66 12.24
N ALA A 173 -15.96 8.44 12.93
CA ALA A 173 -16.00 7.85 14.26
C ALA A 173 -15.66 6.35 14.22
N GLU A 174 -16.25 5.62 13.28
CA GLU A 174 -15.90 4.22 13.05
C GLU A 174 -14.47 4.08 12.52
N ALA A 175 -14.05 4.96 11.61
CA ALA A 175 -12.68 4.99 11.13
C ALA A 175 -11.67 5.15 12.28
N GLN A 176 -11.92 6.10 13.19
CA GLN A 176 -11.07 6.31 14.36
C GLN A 176 -11.01 5.08 15.26
N THR A 177 -12.17 4.50 15.59
CA THR A 177 -12.27 3.31 16.43
C THR A 177 -11.44 2.16 15.86
N ARG A 178 -11.44 2.00 14.54
CA ARG A 178 -10.66 0.95 13.85
C ARG A 178 -9.16 1.24 13.84
N LEU A 179 -8.74 2.49 13.63
CA LEU A 179 -7.33 2.86 13.71
C LEU A 179 -6.79 2.63 15.14
N GLU A 180 -7.53 3.05 16.17
CA GLU A 180 -7.16 2.82 17.56
C GLU A 180 -7.07 1.32 17.90
N SER A 181 -8.02 0.53 17.39
CA SER A 181 -8.02 -0.93 17.54
C SER A 181 -6.83 -1.58 16.86
N LEU A 182 -6.44 -1.11 15.66
CA LEU A 182 -5.23 -1.56 14.97
C LEU A 182 -3.96 -1.22 15.77
N LEU A 183 -3.89 -0.02 16.36
CA LEU A 183 -2.77 0.40 17.20
C LEU A 183 -2.67 -0.35 18.53
N ALA A 184 -3.76 -0.97 18.99
CA ALA A 184 -3.76 -1.83 20.18
C ALA A 184 -3.18 -3.24 19.92
N THR A 185 -2.87 -3.59 18.67
CA THR A 185 -2.25 -4.88 18.31
C THR A 185 -0.71 -4.83 18.40
N ASP A 186 -0.07 -6.00 18.38
CA ASP A 186 1.41 -6.12 18.33
C ASP A 186 2.00 -5.93 16.91
N SER A 187 1.20 -5.48 15.94
CA SER A 187 1.57 -5.35 14.52
C SER A 187 2.46 -4.15 14.20
N TRP A 188 3.27 -3.69 15.15
CA TRP A 188 4.04 -2.43 15.09
C TRP A 188 4.90 -2.27 13.82
N SER A 189 5.38 -3.38 13.25
CA SER A 189 6.25 -3.38 12.06
C SER A 189 5.48 -3.31 10.73
N ALA A 190 4.17 -3.58 10.73
CA ALA A 190 3.36 -3.64 9.53
C ALA A 190 3.02 -2.24 9.01
N PHE A 191 3.08 -2.04 7.68
CA PHE A 191 2.83 -0.72 7.08
C PHE A 191 1.44 -0.15 7.37
N GLY A 192 0.41 -0.99 7.48
CA GLY A 192 -0.92 -0.55 7.90
C GLY A 192 -0.94 0.03 9.32
N TYR A 193 -0.16 -0.53 10.24
CA TYR A 193 0.02 0.01 11.59
C TYR A 193 0.74 1.36 11.54
N ILE A 194 1.84 1.47 10.79
CA ILE A 194 2.57 2.74 10.63
C ILE A 194 1.67 3.83 10.05
N ALA A 195 0.83 3.46 9.07
CA ALA A 195 -0.09 4.39 8.45
C ALA A 195 -1.22 4.83 9.40
N ALA A 196 -1.70 3.94 10.28
CA ALA A 196 -2.63 4.30 11.34
C ALA A 196 -2.01 5.27 12.37
N GLU A 197 -0.74 5.07 12.75
CA GLU A 197 -0.01 6.03 13.59
C GLU A 197 0.04 7.42 12.94
N ALA A 198 0.42 7.46 11.66
CA ALA A 198 0.51 8.70 10.91
C ALA A 198 -0.84 9.43 10.79
N ASP A 199 -1.92 8.70 10.54
CA ASP A 199 -3.27 9.27 10.45
C ASP A 199 -3.78 9.82 11.78
N LEU A 200 -3.56 9.11 12.88
CA LEU A 200 -3.99 9.59 14.20
C LEU A 200 -3.13 10.76 14.70
N ALA A 201 -1.85 10.84 14.32
CA ALA A 201 -0.96 11.94 14.67
C ALA A 201 -1.21 13.24 13.89
N ALA A 202 -1.84 13.15 12.71
CA ALA A 202 -2.11 14.29 11.83
C ALA A 202 -3.45 15.00 12.11
N ARG A 203 -4.23 14.50 13.08
CA ARG A 203 -5.52 15.08 13.49
C ARG A 203 -5.36 16.28 14.40
#